data_AF-A0A256XN07-F1
#
_entry.id   AF-A0A256XN07-F1
#
_cell.length_a   1.000
_cell.length_b   1.000
_cell.length_c   1.000
_cell.angle_alpha   90.00
_cell.angle_beta   90.00
_cell.angle_gamma   90.00
#
_symmetry.space_group_name_H-M   'P 1'
#
loop_
_entity.id
_entity.type
_entity.pdbx_description
1 polymer ?
#
loop_
_entity_poly.entity_id
_entity_poly.type
_entity_poly.pdbx_seq_one_letter_code
_entity_poly.pdbx_strand_id
1 'polypeptide(L)'
;MLLKNVLSKRSPLLGIVKPIKIGLISPKDVFLTLVKKVDVIKALTYSPLLRDPWILDFVSIEKKPSELLKDIIPAIRYIVKGLVGEIFLEEDRELTERYEAILRALGDGNHTPKDIANYISNFLSSPYKSQDAKKYLANLLEVGLLKRKRIYGKKKHLYYIDSPLIDLFFYLDARTGFYEVNLPVRLLLEKAKEKNAFLF
;
A
#
# COMPACT_ATOMS: atom_id res chain seq x y z
N MET A 1 4.87 -7.97 17.42
CA MET A 1 4.89 -8.41 18.85
C MET A 1 6.10 -7.89 19.65
N LEU A 2 7.26 -7.68 19.01
CA LEU A 2 8.51 -7.23 19.65
C LEU A 2 8.40 -5.91 20.44
N LEU A 3 7.83 -4.85 19.86
CA LEU A 3 7.80 -3.54 20.50
C LEU A 3 6.90 -3.49 21.76
N LYS A 4 5.75 -4.19 21.73
CA LYS A 4 4.84 -4.28 22.88
C LYS A 4 5.43 -5.07 24.04
N ASN A 5 6.26 -6.08 23.74
CA ASN A 5 6.97 -6.86 24.76
C ASN A 5 8.13 -6.04 25.36
N VAL A 6 8.90 -5.36 24.50
CA VAL A 6 10.03 -4.49 24.86
C VAL A 6 9.60 -3.22 25.61
N LEU A 7 8.36 -2.77 25.48
CA LEU A 7 7.80 -1.61 26.21
C LEU A 7 6.59 -2.00 27.08
N SER A 8 6.51 -3.27 27.47
CA SER A 8 5.46 -3.73 28.38
C SER A 8 5.59 -3.04 29.75
N LYS A 9 4.52 -3.04 30.56
CA LYS A 9 4.54 -2.48 31.93
C LYS A 9 5.65 -3.05 32.83
N ARG A 10 6.19 -4.23 32.49
CA ARG A 10 7.27 -4.91 33.22
C ARG A 10 8.65 -4.73 32.58
N SER A 11 8.75 -3.98 31.48
CA SER A 11 10.01 -3.79 30.79
C SER A 11 10.88 -2.73 31.49
N PRO A 12 12.19 -3.02 31.71
CA PRO A 12 13.13 -2.04 32.24
C PRO A 12 13.37 -0.86 31.29
N LEU A 13 12.98 -0.99 30.01
CA LEU A 13 13.12 0.06 29.00
C LEU A 13 11.94 1.05 29.00
N LEU A 14 10.87 0.75 29.74
CA LEU A 14 9.69 1.61 29.82
C LEU A 14 10.05 2.95 30.47
N GLY A 15 9.87 4.06 29.72
CA GLY A 15 10.18 5.40 30.18
C GLY A 15 11.61 5.86 29.89
N ILE A 16 12.51 4.96 29.48
CA ILE A 16 13.90 5.29 29.08
C ILE A 16 13.98 5.53 27.58
N VAL A 17 13.27 4.71 26.79
CA VAL A 17 13.29 4.80 25.33
C VAL A 17 11.91 5.14 24.78
N LYS A 18 11.88 5.99 23.75
CA LYS A 18 10.66 6.34 23.01
C LYS A 18 10.71 5.71 21.62
N PRO A 19 9.78 4.82 21.27
CA PRO A 19 9.75 4.25 19.93
C PRO A 19 9.39 5.32 18.92
N ILE A 20 10.13 5.36 17.81
CA ILE A 20 9.81 6.20 16.65
C ILE A 20 9.28 5.28 15.56
N LYS A 21 8.06 5.53 15.10
CA LYS A 21 7.50 4.80 13.95
C LYS A 21 8.14 5.37 12.68
N ILE A 22 9.02 4.59 12.06
CA ILE A 22 9.56 4.89 10.74
C ILE A 22 8.54 4.35 9.72
N GLY A 23 8.12 5.21 8.79
CA GLY A 23 7.21 4.85 7.71
C GLY A 23 7.80 5.23 6.36
N LEU A 24 6.95 5.28 5.34
CA LEU A 24 7.32 5.75 4.02
C LEU A 24 7.84 7.18 4.06
N ILE A 25 8.75 7.51 3.13
CA ILE A 25 9.25 8.87 2.98
C ILE A 25 8.06 9.79 2.68
N SER A 26 8.06 10.99 3.28
CA SER A 26 7.00 11.94 3.00
C SER A 26 7.09 12.39 1.53
N PRO A 27 5.96 12.50 0.81
CA PRO A 27 6.00 12.96 -0.58
C PRO A 27 6.64 14.36 -0.71
N LYS A 28 6.52 15.19 0.33
CA LYS A 28 7.14 16.51 0.39
C LYS A 28 8.67 16.42 0.40
N ASP A 29 9.25 15.53 1.21
CA ASP A 29 10.70 15.40 1.31
C ASP A 29 11.29 14.82 0.02
N VAL A 30 10.59 13.87 -0.60
CA VAL A 30 10.91 13.37 -1.94
C VAL A 30 10.90 14.54 -2.94
N PHE A 31 9.83 15.32 -2.99
CA PHE A 31 9.69 16.46 -3.90
C PHE A 31 10.80 17.49 -3.74
N LEU A 32 11.05 17.94 -2.51
CA LEU A 32 12.09 18.93 -2.19
C LEU A 32 13.49 18.44 -2.54
N THR A 33 13.71 17.13 -2.55
CA THR A 33 14.96 16.52 -2.97
C THR A 33 15.06 16.46 -4.50
N LEU A 34 13.98 16.04 -5.17
CA LEU A 34 13.95 15.87 -6.62
C LEU A 34 14.01 17.18 -7.39
N VAL A 35 13.38 18.25 -6.90
CA VAL A 35 13.38 19.55 -7.59
C VAL A 35 14.78 20.17 -7.72
N LYS A 36 15.77 19.66 -6.96
CA LYS A 36 17.18 20.04 -7.09
C LYS A 36 17.89 19.33 -8.25
N LYS A 37 17.29 18.29 -8.82
CA LYS A 37 17.88 17.38 -9.81
C LYS A 37 17.09 17.31 -11.13
N VAL A 38 15.79 17.53 -11.08
CA VAL A 38 14.88 17.47 -12.23
C VAL A 38 13.90 18.63 -12.21
N ASP A 39 13.18 18.86 -13.32
CA ASP A 39 12.15 19.89 -13.40
C ASP A 39 10.99 19.64 -12.42
N VAL A 40 10.25 20.71 -12.12
CA VAL A 40 9.18 20.72 -11.11
C VAL A 40 8.07 19.71 -11.44
N ILE A 41 7.70 19.56 -12.71
CA ILE A 41 6.63 18.66 -13.14
C ILE A 41 7.08 17.22 -12.91
N LYS A 42 8.29 16.88 -13.37
CA LYS A 42 8.87 15.54 -13.17
C LYS A 42 9.05 15.21 -11.69
N ALA A 43 9.53 16.16 -10.89
CA ALA A 43 9.62 16.00 -9.44
C ALA A 43 8.24 15.72 -8.83
N LEU A 44 7.21 16.47 -9.20
CA LEU A 44 5.85 16.28 -8.70
C LEU A 44 5.28 14.90 -9.06
N THR A 45 5.51 14.43 -10.29
CA THR A 45 5.06 13.11 -10.76
C THR A 45 5.76 11.96 -10.02
N TYR A 46 7.04 12.09 -9.72
CA TYR A 46 7.80 11.04 -9.01
C TYR A 46 7.58 11.02 -7.51
N SER A 47 7.23 12.16 -6.91
CA SER A 47 7.15 12.30 -5.46
C SER A 47 6.20 11.31 -4.77
N PRO A 48 5.02 10.99 -5.35
CA PRO A 48 4.17 9.94 -4.81
C PRO A 48 4.79 8.55 -4.93
N LEU A 49 5.53 8.24 -6.00
CA LEU A 49 6.05 6.89 -6.27
C LEU A 49 7.31 6.56 -5.46
N LEU A 50 8.23 7.51 -5.32
CA LEU A 50 9.53 7.31 -4.68
C LEU A 50 9.48 7.45 -3.15
N ARG A 51 8.30 7.25 -2.56
CA ARG A 51 8.11 7.19 -1.11
C ARG A 51 8.56 5.87 -0.51
N ASP A 52 8.51 4.82 -1.33
CA ASP A 52 8.91 3.45 -1.02
C ASP A 52 10.42 3.30 -1.23
N PRO A 53 11.25 3.17 -0.18
CA PRO A 53 12.70 3.15 -0.33
C PRO A 53 13.23 1.96 -1.14
N TRP A 54 12.52 0.83 -1.10
CA TRP A 54 12.92 -0.41 -1.77
C TRP A 54 12.90 -0.33 -3.30
N ILE A 55 12.21 0.66 -3.88
CA ILE A 55 12.19 0.84 -5.34
C ILE A 55 13.38 1.65 -5.87
N LEU A 56 14.17 2.28 -4.99
CA LEU A 56 15.17 3.27 -5.39
C LEU A 56 16.25 2.68 -6.32
N ASP A 57 16.57 1.39 -6.19
CA ASP A 57 17.54 0.70 -7.05
C ASP A 57 16.98 0.39 -8.46
N PHE A 58 15.65 0.39 -8.62
CA PHE A 58 14.96 0.09 -9.88
C PHE A 58 14.62 1.36 -10.68
N VAL A 59 14.87 2.54 -10.11
CA VAL A 59 14.40 3.82 -10.60
C VAL A 59 15.58 4.72 -10.96
N SER A 60 15.62 5.13 -12.23
CA SER A 60 16.45 6.28 -12.63
C SER A 60 15.58 7.52 -12.83
N ILE A 61 15.93 8.60 -12.15
CA ILE A 61 15.28 9.91 -12.29
C ILE A 61 15.55 10.58 -13.65
N GLU A 62 16.46 10.03 -14.44
CA GLU A 62 16.77 10.50 -15.80
C GLU A 62 15.71 10.03 -16.80
N LYS A 63 15.15 8.82 -16.60
CA LYS A 63 14.07 8.24 -17.43
C LYS A 63 12.82 9.12 -17.44
N LYS A 64 11.91 8.88 -18.37
CA LYS A 64 10.57 9.53 -18.34
C LYS A 64 9.67 8.86 -17.29
N PRO A 65 8.68 9.54 -16.70
CA PRO A 65 7.74 8.92 -15.77
C PRO A 65 7.04 7.68 -16.33
N SER A 66 6.67 7.71 -17.60
CA SER A 66 6.04 6.59 -18.30
C SER A 66 6.98 5.39 -18.52
N GLU A 67 8.29 5.62 -18.57
CA GLU A 67 9.29 4.55 -18.62
C GLU A 67 9.51 3.93 -17.24
N LEU A 68 9.35 4.72 -16.18
CA LEU A 68 9.54 4.25 -14.82
C LEU A 68 8.59 3.11 -14.46
N LEU A 69 7.33 3.24 -14.87
CA LEU A 69 6.33 2.21 -14.61
C LEU A 69 6.60 0.90 -15.37
N LYS A 70 7.36 0.94 -16.48
CA LYS A 70 7.82 -0.29 -17.17
C LYS A 70 8.78 -1.09 -16.31
N ASP A 71 9.58 -0.43 -15.48
CA ASP A 71 10.52 -1.07 -14.58
C ASP A 71 9.84 -1.48 -13.26
N ILE A 72 8.98 -0.60 -12.73
CA ILE A 72 8.28 -0.79 -11.45
C ILE A 72 7.25 -1.94 -11.52
N ILE A 73 6.43 -2.03 -12.57
CA ILE A 73 5.34 -3.02 -12.63
C ILE A 73 5.86 -4.47 -12.56
N PRO A 74 6.90 -4.86 -13.32
CA PRO A 74 7.53 -6.16 -13.15
C PRO A 74 8.10 -6.35 -11.74
N ALA A 75 8.78 -5.34 -11.19
CA ALA A 75 9.38 -5.43 -9.86
C ALA A 75 8.33 -5.67 -8.76
N ILE A 76 7.24 -4.88 -8.75
CA ILE A 76 6.20 -5.00 -7.71
C ILE A 76 5.51 -6.36 -7.75
N ARG A 77 5.41 -7.01 -8.93
CA ARG A 77 4.80 -8.34 -9.07
C ARG A 77 5.49 -9.38 -8.18
N TYR A 78 6.82 -9.34 -8.14
CA TYR A 78 7.63 -10.32 -7.41
C TYR A 78 7.89 -9.89 -5.97
N ILE A 79 8.01 -8.58 -5.71
CA ILE A 79 8.47 -8.06 -4.43
C ILE A 79 7.32 -7.90 -3.43
N VAL A 80 6.14 -7.42 -3.86
CA VAL A 80 5.10 -6.97 -2.91
C VAL A 80 4.56 -8.10 -2.03
N LYS A 81 4.35 -9.30 -2.58
CA LYS A 81 3.90 -10.45 -1.76
C LYS A 81 4.91 -10.85 -0.69
N GLY A 82 6.20 -10.82 -1.03
CA GLY A 82 7.29 -11.05 -0.07
C GLY A 82 7.27 -10.02 1.05
N LEU A 83 7.28 -8.73 0.70
CA LEU A 83 7.25 -7.62 1.67
C LEU A 83 6.01 -7.67 2.57
N VAL A 84 4.82 -7.93 2.01
CA VAL A 84 3.59 -8.04 2.81
C VAL A 84 3.66 -9.27 3.71
N GLY A 85 4.18 -10.39 3.22
CA GLY A 85 4.40 -11.60 4.04
C GLY A 85 5.36 -11.34 5.21
N GLU A 86 6.47 -10.65 4.97
CA GLU A 86 7.45 -10.26 5.99
C GLU A 86 6.83 -9.40 7.09
N ILE A 87 6.04 -8.37 6.72
CA ILE A 87 5.34 -7.51 7.69
C ILE A 87 4.41 -8.32 8.60
N PHE A 88 3.77 -9.36 8.06
CA PHE A 88 2.91 -10.25 8.83
C PHE A 88 3.72 -11.17 9.75
N LEU A 89 4.82 -11.74 9.24
CA LEU A 89 5.74 -12.59 10.02
C LEU A 89 6.37 -11.84 11.19
N GLU A 90 6.80 -10.58 11.01
CA GLU A 90 7.33 -9.73 12.09
C GLU A 90 6.33 -9.49 13.24
N GLU A 91 5.04 -9.59 12.92
CA GLU A 91 3.95 -9.42 13.87
C GLU A 91 3.41 -10.74 14.43
N ASP A 92 4.10 -11.86 14.18
CA ASP A 92 3.68 -13.23 14.52
C ASP A 92 2.26 -13.54 13.99
N ARG A 93 1.98 -13.08 12.76
CA ARG A 93 0.69 -13.25 12.08
C ARG A 93 0.90 -13.91 10.72
N GLU A 94 -0.11 -14.64 10.26
CA GLU A 94 -0.14 -15.18 8.90
C GLU A 94 -0.96 -14.28 7.96
N LEU A 95 -0.43 -14.08 6.75
CA LEU A 95 -1.17 -13.45 5.66
C LEU A 95 -2.22 -14.44 5.12
N THR A 96 -3.46 -14.29 5.57
CA THR A 96 -4.59 -15.10 5.10
C THR A 96 -5.23 -14.53 3.83
N GLU A 97 -5.92 -15.35 3.04
CA GLU A 97 -6.73 -14.93 1.88
C GLU A 97 -7.69 -13.78 2.18
N ARG A 98 -8.23 -13.70 3.41
CA ARG A 98 -9.12 -12.60 3.83
C ARG A 98 -8.42 -11.25 3.90
N TYR A 99 -7.15 -11.21 4.31
CA TYR A 99 -6.36 -9.98 4.27
C TYR A 99 -6.11 -9.57 2.82
N GLU A 100 -5.78 -10.53 1.96
CA GLU A 100 -5.56 -10.27 0.54
C GLU A 100 -6.82 -9.76 -0.15
N ALA A 101 -7.98 -10.35 0.12
CA ALA A 101 -9.28 -9.91 -0.41
C ALA A 101 -9.59 -8.46 -0.01
N ILE A 102 -9.26 -8.06 1.23
CA ILE A 102 -9.44 -6.68 1.70
C ILE A 102 -8.45 -5.74 1.02
N LEU A 103 -7.19 -6.14 0.84
CA LEU A 103 -6.19 -5.34 0.15
C LEU A 103 -6.54 -5.17 -1.34
N ARG A 104 -7.03 -6.21 -2.01
CA ARG A 104 -7.61 -6.13 -3.36
C ARG A 104 -8.81 -5.17 -3.42
N ALA A 105 -9.75 -5.28 -2.48
CA ALA A 105 -10.90 -4.38 -2.41
C ALA A 105 -10.47 -2.91 -2.26
N LEU A 106 -9.50 -2.64 -1.39
CA LEU A 106 -8.95 -1.30 -1.15
C LEU A 106 -8.21 -0.77 -2.39
N GLY A 107 -7.36 -1.60 -3.01
CA GLY A 107 -6.66 -1.27 -4.25
C GLY A 107 -7.64 -0.94 -5.38
N ASP A 108 -8.79 -1.59 -5.39
CA ASP A 108 -9.88 -1.36 -6.33
C ASP A 108 -10.79 -0.15 -6.01
N GLY A 109 -10.49 0.60 -4.94
CA GLY A 109 -11.19 1.84 -4.60
C GLY A 109 -12.29 1.71 -3.54
N ASN A 110 -12.42 0.55 -2.88
CA ASN A 110 -13.41 0.35 -1.82
C ASN A 110 -12.86 0.84 -0.47
N HIS A 111 -13.15 2.09 -0.12
CA HIS A 111 -12.50 2.76 1.02
C HIS A 111 -13.27 2.70 2.35
N THR A 112 -14.45 2.11 2.39
CA THR A 112 -15.22 1.95 3.63
C THR A 112 -15.45 0.47 3.97
N PRO A 113 -15.66 0.11 5.26
CA PRO A 113 -16.00 -1.25 5.64
C PRO A 113 -17.27 -1.79 4.97
N LYS A 114 -18.19 -0.90 4.54
CA LYS A 114 -19.38 -1.28 3.80
C LYS A 114 -19.00 -1.69 2.37
N ASP A 115 -18.24 -0.83 1.69
CA ASP A 115 -17.87 -1.06 0.28
C ASP A 115 -16.97 -2.30 0.16
N ILE A 116 -16.02 -2.46 1.09
CA ILE A 116 -15.16 -3.66 1.15
C ILE A 116 -16.00 -4.92 1.33
N ALA A 117 -17.00 -4.87 2.21
CA ALA A 117 -17.84 -6.04 2.46
C ALA A 117 -18.71 -6.40 1.25
N ASN A 118 -19.24 -5.39 0.56
CA ASN A 118 -19.96 -5.58 -0.68
C ASN A 118 -19.06 -6.15 -1.78
N TYR A 119 -17.86 -5.60 -1.94
CA TYR A 119 -16.86 -6.08 -2.90
C TYR A 119 -16.56 -7.56 -2.67
N ILE A 120 -16.19 -7.94 -1.45
CA ILE A 120 -15.85 -9.33 -1.11
C ILE A 120 -17.05 -10.26 -1.27
N SER A 121 -18.25 -9.82 -0.90
CA SER A 121 -19.48 -10.63 -1.05
C SER A 121 -19.78 -10.98 -2.51
N ASN A 122 -19.37 -10.16 -3.47
CA ASN A 122 -19.57 -10.45 -4.90
C ASN A 122 -18.69 -11.62 -5.41
N PHE A 123 -17.60 -11.93 -4.70
CA PHE A 123 -16.68 -13.03 -5.05
C PHE A 123 -16.89 -14.27 -4.18
N LEU A 124 -17.69 -14.15 -3.10
CA LEU A 124 -17.98 -15.26 -2.19
C LEU A 124 -19.39 -15.78 -2.43
N SER A 125 -19.58 -17.09 -2.22
CA SER A 125 -20.90 -17.72 -2.22
C SER A 125 -21.75 -17.35 -0.99
N SER A 126 -21.23 -16.52 -0.06
CA SER A 126 -21.91 -16.14 1.17
C SER A 126 -21.68 -14.66 1.53
N PRO A 127 -22.63 -14.00 2.24
CA PRO A 127 -22.52 -12.58 2.56
C PRO A 127 -21.40 -12.31 3.56
N TYR A 128 -20.47 -11.43 3.20
CA TYR A 128 -19.43 -10.93 4.10
C TYR A 128 -19.91 -9.67 4.82
N LYS A 129 -19.76 -9.60 6.16
CA LYS A 129 -20.31 -8.47 6.95
C LYS A 129 -19.28 -7.36 7.13
N SER A 130 -19.76 -6.12 7.18
CA SER A 130 -18.90 -4.96 7.46
C SER A 130 -18.22 -4.99 8.83
N GLN A 131 -18.76 -5.75 9.80
CA GLN A 131 -18.12 -5.96 11.09
C GLN A 131 -16.85 -6.80 10.97
N ASP A 132 -16.88 -7.82 10.11
CA ASP A 132 -15.71 -8.65 9.83
C ASP A 132 -14.62 -7.82 9.17
N ALA A 133 -14.97 -7.03 8.14
CA ALA A 133 -14.05 -6.09 7.49
C ALA A 133 -13.32 -5.17 8.50
N LYS A 134 -14.03 -4.64 9.49
CA LYS A 134 -13.44 -3.75 10.51
C LYS A 134 -12.34 -4.43 11.33
N LYS A 135 -12.48 -5.72 11.66
CA LYS A 135 -11.47 -6.46 12.42
C LYS A 135 -10.15 -6.54 11.65
N TYR A 136 -10.22 -6.92 10.38
CA TYR A 136 -9.04 -7.02 9.52
C TYR A 136 -8.44 -5.64 9.21
N LEU A 137 -9.27 -4.62 8.97
CA LEU A 137 -8.79 -3.24 8.79
C LEU A 137 -8.05 -2.72 10.03
N ALA A 138 -8.51 -3.05 11.24
CA ALA A 138 -7.83 -2.67 12.48
C ALA A 138 -6.45 -3.33 12.58
N ASN A 139 -6.35 -4.62 12.24
CA ASN A 139 -5.08 -5.34 12.21
C ASN A 139 -4.13 -4.75 11.16
N LEU A 140 -4.60 -4.49 9.93
CA LEU A 140 -3.78 -3.93 8.86
C LEU A 140 -3.31 -2.49 9.16
N LEU A 141 -4.09 -1.70 9.91
CA LEU A 141 -3.66 -0.41 10.45
C LEU A 141 -2.57 -0.56 11.52
N GLU A 142 -2.70 -1.57 12.39
CA GLU A 142 -1.76 -1.86 13.46
C GLU A 142 -0.38 -2.21 12.92
N VAL A 143 -0.32 -3.15 11.96
CA VAL A 143 0.94 -3.57 11.29
C VAL A 143 1.48 -2.51 10.32
N GLY A 144 0.75 -1.41 10.10
CA GLY A 144 1.22 -0.26 9.32
C GLY A 144 1.05 -0.38 7.80
N LEU A 145 0.33 -1.39 7.29
CA LEU A 145 0.03 -1.51 5.86
C LEU A 145 -1.02 -0.51 5.38
N LEU A 146 -1.92 -0.08 6.27
CA LEU A 146 -2.96 0.89 5.96
C LEU A 146 -2.76 2.21 6.69
N LYS A 147 -3.40 3.23 6.13
CA LYS A 147 -3.72 4.49 6.80
C LYS A 147 -5.23 4.75 6.73
N ARG A 148 -5.71 5.63 7.61
CA ARG A 148 -7.09 6.09 7.59
C ARG A 148 -7.20 7.61 7.64
N LYS A 149 -8.16 8.16 6.90
CA LYS A 149 -8.51 9.59 6.93
C LYS A 149 -9.93 9.74 7.47
N ARG A 150 -10.13 10.64 8.43
CA ARG A 150 -11.47 10.94 8.93
C ARG A 150 -12.21 11.79 7.90
N ILE A 151 -13.48 11.44 7.64
CA ILE A 151 -14.35 12.24 6.78
C ILE A 151 -14.74 13.49 7.55
N TYR A 152 -14.49 14.67 6.96
CA TYR A 152 -14.83 15.95 7.57
C TYR A 152 -16.31 16.01 7.95
N GLY A 153 -16.61 16.49 9.16
CA GLY A 153 -17.97 16.56 9.69
C GLY A 153 -18.64 15.21 10.03
N LYS A 154 -17.95 14.07 9.87
CA LYS A 154 -18.51 12.73 10.16
C LYS A 154 -17.66 11.95 11.16
N LYS A 155 -18.28 11.01 11.88
CA LYS A 155 -17.60 10.01 12.72
C LYS A 155 -17.17 8.77 11.90
N LYS A 156 -16.84 8.96 10.62
CA LYS A 156 -16.49 7.90 9.66
C LYS A 156 -15.07 8.09 9.14
N HIS A 157 -14.44 6.99 8.74
CA HIS A 157 -13.09 6.97 8.20
C HIS A 157 -13.08 6.31 6.82
N LEU A 158 -12.19 6.80 5.96
CA LEU A 158 -11.78 6.18 4.71
C LEU A 158 -10.44 5.48 4.94
N TYR A 159 -10.30 4.27 4.41
CA TYR A 159 -9.12 3.42 4.56
C TYR A 159 -8.39 3.31 3.22
N TYR A 160 -7.05 3.35 3.28
CA TYR A 160 -6.18 3.31 2.12
C TYR A 160 -4.95 2.45 2.43
N ILE A 161 -4.44 1.75 1.43
CA ILE A 161 -3.09 1.19 1.49
C ILE A 161 -2.10 2.35 1.61
N ASP A 162 -1.14 2.25 2.54
CA ASP A 162 -0.24 3.38 2.78
C ASP A 162 0.80 3.54 1.66
N SER A 163 1.37 2.41 1.24
CA SER A 163 2.34 2.32 0.14
C SER A 163 1.64 2.44 -1.22
N PRO A 164 2.00 3.44 -2.05
CA PRO A 164 1.49 3.58 -3.40
C PRO A 164 1.86 2.40 -4.31
N LEU A 165 3.00 1.76 -4.07
CA LEU A 165 3.43 0.60 -4.86
C LEU A 165 2.67 -0.66 -4.49
N ILE A 166 2.41 -0.88 -3.19
CA ILE A 166 1.53 -1.96 -2.73
C ILE A 166 0.08 -1.72 -3.20
N ASP A 167 -0.39 -0.46 -3.16
CA ASP A 167 -1.72 -0.08 -3.65
C ASP A 167 -1.87 -0.31 -5.16
N LEU A 168 -0.83 0.00 -5.94
CA LEU A 168 -0.77 -0.29 -7.38
C LEU A 168 -0.78 -1.79 -7.64
N PHE A 169 0.01 -2.58 -6.88
CA PHE A 169 0.01 -4.03 -6.97
C PHE A 169 -1.40 -4.60 -6.76
N PHE A 170 -2.06 -4.28 -5.64
CA PHE A 170 -3.38 -4.86 -5.36
C PHE A 170 -4.47 -4.39 -6.33
N TYR A 171 -4.34 -3.19 -6.88
CA TYR A 171 -5.22 -2.75 -7.96
C TYR A 171 -5.03 -3.56 -9.25
N LEU A 172 -3.79 -3.72 -9.71
CA LEU A 172 -3.52 -4.48 -10.92
C LEU A 172 -3.96 -5.94 -10.74
N ASP A 173 -3.74 -6.50 -9.56
CA ASP A 173 -4.16 -7.86 -9.24
C ASP A 173 -5.68 -8.00 -9.22
N ALA A 174 -6.39 -7.06 -8.58
CA ALA A 174 -7.85 -7.05 -8.55
C ALA A 174 -8.48 -6.92 -9.95
N ARG A 175 -7.85 -6.16 -10.86
CA ARG A 175 -8.39 -5.87 -12.20
C ARG A 175 -8.01 -6.87 -13.26
N THR A 176 -6.89 -7.56 -13.10
CA THR A 176 -6.30 -8.36 -14.18
C THR A 176 -5.80 -9.73 -13.73
N GLY A 177 -5.69 -9.99 -12.43
CA GLY A 177 -5.07 -11.21 -11.90
C GLY A 177 -3.59 -11.32 -12.25
N PHE A 178 -2.88 -10.20 -12.50
CA PHE A 178 -1.51 -10.23 -13.00
C PHE A 178 -0.50 -10.91 -12.08
N TYR A 179 -0.83 -11.14 -10.81
CA TYR A 179 0.02 -11.96 -9.96
C TYR A 179 0.07 -13.40 -10.50
N GLU A 180 -1.09 -14.00 -10.76
CA GLU A 180 -1.26 -15.38 -11.20
C GLU A 180 -1.05 -15.54 -12.71
N VAL A 181 -1.45 -14.55 -13.50
CA VAL A 181 -1.41 -14.61 -14.97
C VAL A 181 -0.28 -13.74 -15.50
N ASN A 182 0.57 -14.30 -16.38
CA ASN A 182 1.59 -13.51 -17.04
C ASN A 182 0.98 -12.65 -18.16
N LEU A 183 0.86 -11.36 -17.92
CA LEU A 183 0.25 -10.40 -18.84
C LEU A 183 1.30 -9.50 -19.49
N PRO A 184 1.08 -9.04 -20.74
CA PRO A 184 1.97 -8.08 -21.37
C PRO A 184 2.07 -6.78 -20.56
N VAL A 185 3.29 -6.29 -20.32
CA VAL A 185 3.54 -5.05 -19.55
C VAL A 185 2.77 -3.86 -20.12
N ARG A 186 2.57 -3.80 -21.44
CA ARG A 186 1.76 -2.75 -22.09
C ARG A 186 0.33 -2.69 -21.55
N LEU A 187 -0.32 -3.83 -21.38
CA LEU A 187 -1.68 -3.90 -20.84
C LEU A 187 -1.71 -3.44 -19.37
N LEU A 188 -0.73 -3.87 -18.58
CA LEU A 188 -0.60 -3.46 -17.17
C LEU A 188 -0.36 -1.95 -17.03
N LEU A 189 0.41 -1.36 -17.94
CA LEU A 189 0.61 0.08 -18.00
C LEU A 189 -0.68 0.83 -18.32
N GLU A 190 -1.46 0.35 -19.28
CA GLU A 190 -2.77 0.94 -19.60
C GLU A 190 -3.70 0.89 -18.39
N LYS A 191 -3.72 -0.22 -17.65
CA LYS A 191 -4.49 -0.32 -16.40
C LYS A 191 -3.96 0.59 -15.30
N ALA A 192 -2.65 0.71 -15.15
CA ALA A 192 -2.04 1.63 -14.19
C ALA A 192 -2.41 3.10 -14.48
N LYS A 193 -2.55 3.48 -15.76
CA LYS A 193 -3.03 4.81 -16.18
C LYS A 193 -4.44 5.11 -15.69
N GLU A 194 -5.33 4.13 -15.77
CA GLU A 194 -6.71 4.27 -15.30
C GLU A 194 -6.77 4.57 -13.79
N LYS A 195 -5.88 3.96 -12.98
CA LYS A 195 -5.84 4.18 -11.53
C LYS A 195 -5.36 5.59 -11.16
N ASN A 196 -4.32 6.06 -11.82
CA ASN A 196 -3.66 7.32 -11.49
C ASN A 196 -3.19 8.01 -12.77
N ALA A 197 -4.10 8.78 -13.38
CA ALA A 197 -3.77 9.58 -14.56
C ALA A 197 -2.60 10.56 -14.31
N PHE A 198 -2.41 11.01 -13.06
CA PHE A 198 -1.32 11.92 -12.67
C PHE A 198 0.09 11.31 -12.71
N LEU A 199 0.22 9.98 -12.85
CA LEU A 199 1.51 9.31 -12.96
C LEU A 199 2.05 9.25 -14.39
N PHE A 200 1.35 9.84 -15.37
CA PHE A 200 1.61 9.71 -16.80
C PHE A 200 1.64 11.05 -17.54
#